data_AF-A0A1G3BTG2-F1
#
_entry.id   AF-A0A1G3BTG2-F1
#
_cell.length_a   1.000
_cell.length_b   1.000
_cell.length_c   1.000
_cell.angle_alpha   90.00
_cell.angle_beta   90.00
_cell.angle_gamma   90.00
#
_symmetry.space_group_name_H-M   'P 1'
#
loop_
_entity.id
_entity.type
_entity.pdbx_description
1 polymer ?
#
loop_
_entity_poly.entity_id
_entity_poly.type
_entity_poly.pdbx_seq_one_letter_code
_entity_poly.pdbx_strand_id
1 'polypeptide(L)'
;MRYIDLFAGAGGFSEGFKRAGLEPVAHVEIDSAACFTLMTRLSYYYLTENNKSDIYIKYLKGEINRDQLYSYVPSHIIESVINLSIGDKNNRYIFQRIEKLNGKKDIDIIVGGPPCQAYSLVGRARDKNGMQGDSRNYLYVQYGRFLKKYNPKMFVFENVIGLLSAENGKYFKNIQAYFRRLGYAVEPFIVNANEFGVLQNRRRVIIIGWKKALHFPIGNLADQGIFKYKVASIFKDLPKLHAGGGIDKYLTYTAEINDYLYFAKIRNGIDILTQHVTRPHTEQD
;
A
#
# COMPACT_ATOMS: atom_id res chain seq x y z
N MET A 1 8.67 -9.30 -12.69
CA MET A 1 9.57 -8.71 -11.67
C MET A 1 9.03 -9.05 -10.29
N ARG A 2 9.91 -9.40 -9.35
CA ARG A 2 9.55 -9.78 -7.98
C ARG A 2 9.80 -8.62 -7.02
N TYR A 3 8.89 -8.38 -6.07
CA TYR A 3 9.02 -7.26 -5.15
C TYR A 3 8.73 -7.57 -3.68
N ILE A 4 9.31 -6.77 -2.78
CA ILE A 4 8.98 -6.75 -1.35
C ILE A 4 8.28 -5.44 -1.03
N ASP A 5 7.15 -5.49 -0.35
CA ASP A 5 6.45 -4.31 0.17
C ASP A 5 6.74 -4.12 1.66
N LEU A 6 7.41 -3.02 1.99
CA LEU A 6 7.75 -2.63 3.36
C LEU A 6 6.75 -1.58 3.85
N PHE A 7 6.32 -1.67 5.10
CA PHE A 7 5.30 -0.75 5.63
C PHE A 7 4.02 -0.82 4.78
N ALA A 8 3.61 -2.05 4.47
CA ALA A 8 2.65 -2.34 3.41
C ALA A 8 1.24 -1.75 3.68
N GLY A 9 0.93 -1.47 4.95
CA GLY A 9 -0.40 -1.06 5.39
C GLY A 9 -1.44 -2.08 4.92
N ALA A 10 -2.64 -1.59 4.57
CA ALA A 10 -3.70 -2.44 4.03
C ALA A 10 -3.43 -2.93 2.58
N GLY A 11 -2.27 -2.63 2.00
CA GLY A 11 -1.84 -3.16 0.70
C GLY A 11 -2.20 -2.32 -0.52
N GLY A 12 -2.53 -1.02 -0.36
CA GLY A 12 -2.85 -0.15 -1.50
C GLY A 12 -1.72 -0.06 -2.54
N PHE A 13 -0.47 -0.03 -2.08
CA PHE A 13 0.69 0.00 -2.98
C PHE A 13 0.89 -1.35 -3.66
N SER A 14 0.84 -2.43 -2.88
CA SER A 14 0.84 -3.80 -3.39
C SER A 14 -0.22 -4.09 -4.44
N GLU A 15 -1.44 -3.59 -4.26
CA GLU A 15 -2.52 -3.73 -5.23
C GLU A 15 -2.14 -3.09 -6.58
N GLY A 16 -1.51 -1.91 -6.57
CA GLY A 16 -1.01 -1.24 -7.77
C GLY A 16 0.05 -2.08 -8.51
N PHE A 17 1.06 -2.57 -7.79
CA PHE A 17 2.12 -3.39 -8.38
C PHE A 17 1.61 -4.75 -8.89
N LYS A 18 0.72 -5.42 -8.15
CA LYS A 18 0.09 -6.68 -8.59
C LYS A 18 -0.74 -6.47 -9.85
N ARG A 19 -1.53 -5.38 -9.95
CA ARG A 19 -2.27 -5.02 -11.17
C ARG A 19 -1.37 -4.69 -12.35
N ALA A 20 -0.15 -4.19 -12.11
CA ALA A 20 0.87 -3.97 -13.13
C ALA A 20 1.62 -5.25 -13.52
N GLY A 21 1.25 -6.42 -12.97
CA GLY A 21 1.83 -7.73 -13.32
C GLY A 21 3.09 -8.10 -12.54
N LEU A 22 3.41 -7.38 -11.45
CA LEU A 22 4.52 -7.75 -10.58
C LEU A 22 4.10 -8.79 -9.53
N GLU A 23 5.07 -9.62 -9.13
CA GLU A 23 4.85 -10.72 -8.21
C GLU A 23 5.33 -10.33 -6.79
N PRO A 24 4.44 -10.26 -5.79
CA PRO A 24 4.85 -10.02 -4.42
C PRO A 24 5.59 -11.22 -3.85
N VAL A 25 6.69 -10.95 -3.15
CA VAL A 25 7.43 -11.96 -2.37
C VAL A 25 7.02 -11.91 -0.90
N ALA A 26 6.90 -10.70 -0.35
CA ALA A 26 6.49 -10.49 1.03
C ALA A 26 5.93 -9.08 1.23
N HIS A 27 5.05 -8.98 2.23
CA HIS A 27 4.51 -7.74 2.76
C HIS A 27 4.87 -7.64 4.24
N VAL A 28 5.57 -6.60 4.65
CA VAL A 28 5.98 -6.41 6.04
C VAL A 28 5.17 -5.27 6.66
N GLU A 29 4.39 -5.59 7.68
CA GLU A 29 3.47 -4.66 8.33
C GLU A 29 3.36 -4.95 9.83
N ILE A 30 3.31 -3.92 10.67
CA ILE A 30 3.21 -4.06 12.12
C ILE A 30 1.75 -4.14 12.58
N ASP A 31 0.84 -3.47 11.89
CA ASP A 31 -0.58 -3.45 12.24
C ASP A 31 -1.27 -4.76 11.83
N SER A 32 -1.81 -5.47 12.80
CA SER A 32 -2.43 -6.78 12.57
C SER A 32 -3.70 -6.69 11.71
N ALA A 33 -4.48 -5.61 11.82
CA ALA A 33 -5.68 -5.42 11.02
C ALA A 33 -5.35 -5.19 9.53
N ALA A 34 -4.30 -4.43 9.26
CA ALA A 34 -3.72 -4.27 7.94
C ALA A 34 -3.20 -5.61 7.39
N CYS A 35 -2.52 -6.42 8.21
CA CYS A 35 -2.12 -7.78 7.83
C CYS A 35 -3.32 -8.68 7.47
N PHE A 36 -4.43 -8.62 8.21
CA PHE A 36 -5.65 -9.36 7.85
C PHE A 36 -6.22 -8.91 6.50
N THR A 37 -6.15 -7.62 6.19
CA THR A 37 -6.58 -7.11 4.88
C THR A 37 -5.70 -7.65 3.75
N LEU A 38 -4.37 -7.62 3.92
CA LEU A 38 -3.41 -8.18 2.97
C LEU A 38 -3.63 -9.68 2.74
N MET A 39 -3.72 -10.48 3.80
CA MET A 39 -3.96 -11.92 3.71
C MET A 39 -5.28 -12.24 3.01
N THR A 40 -6.34 -11.49 3.32
CA THR A 40 -7.64 -11.61 2.63
C THR A 40 -7.52 -11.28 1.14
N ARG A 41 -6.75 -10.24 0.80
CA ARG A 41 -6.54 -9.84 -0.60
C ARG A 41 -5.70 -10.85 -1.38
N LEU A 42 -4.66 -11.40 -0.78
CA LEU A 42 -3.85 -12.47 -1.37
C LEU A 42 -4.68 -13.74 -1.57
N SER A 43 -5.55 -14.07 -0.60
CA SER A 43 -6.52 -15.16 -0.72
C SER A 43 -7.44 -14.96 -1.91
N TYR A 44 -7.98 -13.75 -2.10
CA TYR A 44 -8.79 -13.41 -3.28
C TYR A 44 -8.03 -13.67 -4.59
N TYR A 45 -6.79 -13.18 -4.72
CA TYR A 45 -6.01 -13.37 -5.95
C TYR A 45 -5.75 -14.85 -6.22
N TYR A 46 -5.27 -15.59 -5.22
CA TYR A 46 -5.02 -17.02 -5.37
C TYR A 46 -6.28 -17.79 -5.78
N LEU A 47 -7.39 -17.56 -5.08
CA LEU A 47 -8.66 -18.24 -5.37
C LEU A 47 -9.18 -17.89 -6.76
N THR A 48 -9.09 -16.63 -7.17
CA THR A 48 -9.54 -16.19 -8.50
C THR A 48 -8.67 -16.79 -9.61
N GLU A 49 -7.34 -16.73 -9.47
CA GLU A 49 -6.38 -17.29 -10.43
C GLU A 49 -6.51 -18.82 -10.57
N ASN A 50 -7.09 -19.49 -9.57
CA ASN A 50 -7.30 -20.94 -9.56
C ASN A 50 -8.77 -21.34 -9.76
N ASN A 51 -9.63 -20.46 -10.29
CA ASN A 51 -11.06 -20.72 -10.55
C ASN A 51 -11.85 -21.19 -9.32
N LYS A 52 -11.54 -20.64 -8.14
CA LYS A 52 -12.16 -20.93 -6.84
C LYS A 52 -12.78 -19.68 -6.20
N SER A 53 -13.20 -18.71 -7.01
CA SER A 53 -13.78 -17.44 -6.54
C SER A 53 -14.99 -17.63 -5.63
N ASP A 54 -15.75 -18.70 -5.80
CA ASP A 54 -16.91 -19.03 -4.94
C ASP A 54 -16.54 -19.12 -3.45
N ILE A 55 -15.34 -19.58 -3.11
CA ILE A 55 -14.88 -19.64 -1.71
C ILE A 55 -14.76 -18.22 -1.13
N TYR A 56 -14.24 -17.28 -1.91
CA TYR A 56 -14.17 -15.88 -1.49
C TYR A 56 -15.58 -15.26 -1.38
N ILE A 57 -16.50 -15.63 -2.28
CA ILE A 57 -17.91 -15.22 -2.19
C ILE A 57 -18.56 -15.73 -0.90
N LYS A 58 -18.34 -17.00 -0.52
CA LYS A 58 -18.82 -17.55 0.76
C LYS A 58 -18.30 -16.75 1.96
N TYR A 59 -17.03 -16.33 1.90
CA TYR A 59 -16.45 -15.48 2.94
C TYR A 59 -17.13 -14.11 3.01
N LEU A 60 -17.37 -13.46 1.85
CA LEU A 60 -18.09 -12.18 1.79
C LEU A 60 -19.55 -12.29 2.25
N LYS A 61 -20.17 -13.47 2.07
CA LYS A 61 -21.51 -13.85 2.57
C LYS A 61 -21.53 -14.32 4.03
N GLY A 62 -20.36 -14.45 4.67
CA GLY A 62 -20.27 -14.85 6.08
C GLY A 62 -20.52 -16.32 6.34
N GLU A 63 -20.65 -17.12 5.27
CA GLU A 63 -20.86 -18.56 5.34
C GLU A 63 -19.59 -19.27 5.84
N ILE A 64 -18.42 -18.66 5.61
CA ILE A 64 -17.15 -19.08 6.20
C ILE A 64 -16.46 -17.89 6.88
N ASN A 65 -15.73 -18.18 7.96
CA ASN A 65 -14.93 -17.19 8.65
C ASN A 65 -13.55 -17.01 7.99
N ARG A 66 -12.74 -16.09 8.52
CA ARG A 66 -11.42 -15.74 7.98
C ARG A 66 -10.43 -16.91 8.04
N ASP A 67 -10.42 -17.68 9.12
CA ASP A 67 -9.49 -18.80 9.28
C ASP A 67 -9.81 -19.92 8.29
N GLN A 68 -11.11 -20.16 8.07
CA GLN A 68 -11.60 -21.06 7.02
C GLN A 68 -11.23 -20.55 5.62
N LEU A 69 -11.34 -19.24 5.33
CA LEU A 69 -10.86 -18.69 4.05
C LEU A 69 -9.37 -19.01 3.84
N TYR A 70 -8.55 -18.80 4.87
CA TYR A 70 -7.11 -19.00 4.79
C TYR A 70 -6.71 -20.47 4.64
N SER A 71 -7.49 -21.42 5.18
CA SER A 71 -7.18 -22.85 5.03
C SER A 71 -7.33 -23.36 3.60
N TYR A 72 -8.06 -22.66 2.73
CA TYR A 72 -8.14 -22.96 1.29
C TYR A 72 -6.95 -22.44 0.48
N VAL A 73 -6.07 -21.66 1.09
CA VAL A 73 -4.94 -21.00 0.45
C VAL A 73 -3.64 -21.65 0.93
N PRO A 74 -2.67 -21.93 0.03
CA PRO A 74 -1.36 -22.44 0.42
C PRO A 74 -0.73 -21.56 1.50
N SER A 75 -0.25 -22.20 2.56
CA SER A 75 0.28 -21.49 3.74
C SER A 75 1.33 -20.45 3.36
N HIS A 76 2.24 -20.76 2.44
CA HIS A 76 3.29 -19.84 2.00
C HIS A 76 2.77 -18.49 1.45
N ILE A 77 1.54 -18.42 0.91
CA ILE A 77 0.92 -17.17 0.45
C ILE A 77 0.48 -16.34 1.65
N ILE A 78 -0.21 -16.94 2.62
CA ILE A 78 -0.64 -16.27 3.85
C ILE A 78 0.58 -15.81 4.65
N GLU A 79 1.58 -16.69 4.75
CA GLU A 79 2.86 -16.48 5.40
C GLU A 79 3.75 -15.41 4.73
N SER A 80 3.42 -14.99 3.51
CA SER A 80 4.09 -13.86 2.85
C SER A 80 3.75 -12.52 3.50
N VAL A 81 2.69 -12.46 4.31
CA VAL A 81 2.39 -11.32 5.17
C VAL A 81 3.11 -11.51 6.51
N ILE A 82 4.15 -10.70 6.72
CA ILE A 82 5.01 -10.76 7.90
C ILE A 82 4.53 -9.69 8.88
N ASN A 83 3.79 -10.12 9.92
CA ASN A 83 3.29 -9.21 10.95
C ASN A 83 4.35 -8.90 12.01
N LEU A 84 5.36 -8.12 11.64
CA LEU A 84 6.45 -7.70 12.52
C LEU A 84 6.82 -6.24 12.25
N SER A 85 7.21 -5.53 13.32
CA SER A 85 7.79 -4.20 13.15
C SER A 85 9.17 -4.28 12.48
N ILE A 86 9.42 -3.39 11.53
CA ILE A 86 10.75 -3.24 10.92
C ILE A 86 11.70 -2.55 11.92
N GLY A 87 12.86 -3.14 12.14
CA GLY A 87 13.86 -2.62 13.08
C GLY A 87 14.85 -3.68 13.53
N ASP A 88 15.93 -3.26 14.20
CA ASP A 88 17.11 -4.08 14.52
C ASP A 88 16.76 -5.40 15.22
N LYS A 89 15.76 -5.38 16.10
CA LYS A 89 15.29 -6.58 16.83
C LYS A 89 14.65 -7.63 15.91
N ASN A 90 13.95 -7.19 14.86
CA ASN A 90 13.09 -8.05 14.05
C ASN A 90 13.63 -8.33 12.65
N ASN A 91 14.53 -7.49 12.13
CA ASN A 91 15.05 -7.61 10.76
C ASN A 91 15.64 -8.99 10.48
N ARG A 92 16.32 -9.61 11.45
CA ARG A 92 16.86 -10.96 11.29
C ARG A 92 15.76 -11.97 10.95
N TYR A 93 14.65 -11.95 11.70
CA TYR A 93 13.51 -12.85 11.48
C TYR A 93 12.78 -12.52 10.17
N ILE A 94 12.60 -11.24 9.88
CA ILE A 94 12.00 -10.79 8.62
C ILE A 94 12.83 -11.28 7.42
N PHE A 95 14.16 -11.15 7.46
CA PHE A 95 15.04 -11.62 6.40
C PHE A 95 14.96 -13.13 6.21
N GLN A 96 15.03 -13.90 7.30
CA GLN A 96 14.90 -15.36 7.23
C GLN A 96 13.57 -15.79 6.59
N ARG A 97 12.48 -15.08 6.91
CA ARG A 97 11.16 -15.36 6.36
C ARG A 97 11.08 -15.05 4.87
N ILE A 98 11.57 -13.89 4.46
CA ILE A 98 11.62 -13.49 3.04
C ILE A 98 12.50 -14.45 2.24
N GLU A 99 13.68 -14.82 2.75
CA GLU A 99 14.58 -15.76 2.08
C GLU A 99 13.94 -17.14 1.90
N LYS A 100 13.21 -17.65 2.91
CA LYS A 100 12.45 -18.90 2.81
C LYS A 100 11.37 -18.83 1.71
N LEU A 101 10.64 -17.72 1.63
CA LEU A 101 9.56 -17.51 0.65
C LEU A 101 10.09 -17.28 -0.77
N ASN A 102 11.20 -16.57 -0.89
CA ASN A 102 11.78 -16.19 -2.17
C ASN A 102 12.62 -17.30 -2.80
N GLY A 103 13.19 -18.18 -1.99
CA GLY A 103 14.17 -19.18 -2.43
C GLY A 103 15.43 -18.51 -2.95
N LYS A 104 15.95 -19.01 -4.08
CA LYS A 104 17.18 -18.50 -4.73
C LYS A 104 16.92 -17.47 -5.85
N LYS A 105 15.71 -16.90 -5.93
CA LYS A 105 15.35 -15.92 -6.96
C LYS A 105 15.82 -14.52 -6.56
N ASP A 106 16.05 -13.65 -7.53
CA ASP A 106 16.39 -12.25 -7.25
C ASP A 106 15.14 -11.44 -6.82
N ILE A 107 15.38 -10.42 -6.00
CA ILE A 107 14.41 -9.37 -5.71
C ILE A 107 14.69 -8.21 -6.67
N ASP A 108 13.73 -7.91 -7.55
CA ASP A 108 13.90 -6.84 -8.52
C ASP A 108 13.60 -5.46 -7.93
N ILE A 109 12.59 -5.37 -7.06
CA ILE A 109 12.09 -4.10 -6.53
C ILE A 109 11.83 -4.19 -5.03
N ILE A 110 12.15 -3.13 -4.29
CA ILE A 110 11.63 -2.90 -2.95
C ILE A 110 10.72 -1.68 -2.97
N VAL A 111 9.54 -1.80 -2.39
CA VAL A 111 8.54 -0.74 -2.35
C VAL A 111 8.14 -0.47 -0.91
N GLY A 112 7.62 0.71 -0.61
CA GLY A 112 7.07 0.99 0.71
C GLY A 112 6.92 2.47 1.03
N GLY A 113 6.07 2.76 2.01
CA GLY A 113 5.85 4.12 2.52
C GLY A 113 6.19 4.21 4.01
N PRO A 114 7.47 4.39 4.39
CA PRO A 114 7.85 4.49 5.80
C PRO A 114 7.11 5.66 6.47
N PRO A 115 6.61 5.47 7.71
CA PRO A 115 5.75 6.46 8.35
C PRO A 115 6.49 7.79 8.54
N CYS A 116 5.81 8.85 8.12
CA CYS A 116 6.32 10.22 8.06
C CYS A 116 5.98 11.04 9.33
N GLN A 117 5.52 10.40 10.41
CA GLN A 117 4.89 11.14 11.53
C GLN A 117 5.81 12.22 12.13
N ALA A 118 7.12 12.05 12.06
CA ALA A 118 8.07 13.06 12.50
C ALA A 118 8.31 14.25 11.53
N TYR A 119 7.94 14.14 10.24
CA TYR A 119 8.19 15.20 9.24
C TYR A 119 6.94 16.03 8.89
N SER A 120 5.74 15.56 9.28
CA SER A 120 4.49 16.27 9.01
C SER A 120 4.27 17.45 9.98
N LEU A 121 3.86 18.61 9.48
CA LEU A 121 3.53 19.79 10.30
C LEU A 121 2.50 19.47 11.40
N VAL A 122 1.48 18.68 11.07
CA VAL A 122 0.42 18.26 12.01
C VAL A 122 0.94 17.30 13.08
N GLY A 123 1.83 16.36 12.73
CA GLY A 123 2.45 15.44 13.69
C GLY A 123 3.36 16.15 14.68
N ARG A 124 4.20 17.08 14.21
CA ARG A 124 5.08 17.89 15.08
C ARG A 124 4.31 18.87 15.95
N ALA A 125 3.20 19.44 15.46
CA ALA A 125 2.37 20.34 16.25
C ALA A 125 1.62 19.64 17.40
N ARG A 126 1.44 18.32 17.33
CA ARG A 126 0.75 17.53 18.36
C ARG A 126 1.70 16.93 19.41
N ASP A 127 3.00 16.85 19.13
CA ASP A 127 4.01 16.30 20.04
C ASP A 127 4.72 17.41 20.83
N LYS A 128 4.77 17.28 22.16
CA LYS A 128 5.33 18.30 23.06
C LYS A 128 6.83 18.54 22.86
N ASN A 129 7.56 17.58 22.27
CA ASN A 129 9.00 17.65 22.02
C ASN A 129 9.32 17.77 20.51
N GLY A 130 8.33 18.08 19.67
CA GLY A 130 8.51 18.21 18.22
C GLY A 130 9.05 16.92 17.57
N MET A 131 8.80 15.76 18.17
CA MET A 131 9.24 14.44 17.71
C MET A 131 10.76 14.18 17.81
N GLN A 132 11.51 14.96 18.62
CA GLN A 132 12.91 14.68 18.91
C GLN A 132 13.07 13.32 19.62
N GLY A 133 13.97 12.48 19.13
CA GLY A 133 14.23 11.14 19.71
C GLY A 133 13.29 10.03 19.22
N ASP A 134 12.32 10.32 18.35
CA ASP A 134 11.41 9.31 17.82
C ASP A 134 12.15 8.30 16.92
N SER A 135 12.08 7.02 17.28
CA SER A 135 12.64 5.91 16.50
C SER A 135 12.14 5.85 15.05
N ARG A 136 10.93 6.38 14.77
CA ARG A 136 10.34 6.48 13.43
C ARG A 136 11.18 7.35 12.49
N ASN A 137 11.95 8.31 13.02
CA ASN A 137 12.90 9.13 12.25
C ASN A 137 13.96 8.31 11.51
N TYR A 138 14.19 7.07 11.92
CA TYR A 138 15.24 6.20 11.38
C TYR A 138 14.69 5.06 10.52
N LEU A 139 13.39 5.02 10.24
CA LEU A 139 12.80 3.93 9.46
C LEU A 139 13.24 3.95 7.99
N TYR A 140 13.63 5.11 7.44
CA TYR A 140 14.29 5.16 6.13
C TYR A 140 15.68 4.49 6.14
N VAL A 141 16.37 4.50 7.29
CA VAL A 141 17.64 3.76 7.47
C VAL A 141 17.37 2.27 7.42
N GLN A 142 16.29 1.82 8.08
CA GLN A 142 15.88 0.42 8.00
C GLN A 142 15.51 0.03 6.58
N TYR A 143 14.74 0.84 5.86
CA TYR A 143 14.46 0.64 4.43
C TYR A 143 15.77 0.44 3.63
N GLY A 144 16.78 1.29 3.86
CA GLY A 144 18.10 1.12 3.22
C GLY A 144 18.87 -0.13 3.63
N ARG A 145 18.64 -0.69 4.83
CA ARG A 145 19.20 -2.01 5.21
C ARG A 145 18.61 -3.13 4.34
N PHE A 146 17.32 -3.06 4.00
CA PHE A 146 16.71 -4.00 3.05
C PHE A 146 17.29 -3.78 1.64
N LEU A 147 17.47 -2.53 1.19
CA LEU A 147 18.14 -2.23 -0.08
C LEU A 147 19.57 -2.77 -0.13
N LYS A 148 20.32 -2.69 0.98
CA LYS A 148 21.68 -3.23 1.09
C LYS A 148 21.69 -4.76 1.05
N LYS A 149 20.72 -5.40 1.74
CA LYS A 149 20.61 -6.86 1.85
C LYS A 149 20.22 -7.52 0.53
N TYR A 150 19.19 -7.00 -0.13
CA TYR A 150 18.62 -7.60 -1.34
C TYR A 150 19.15 -7.00 -2.64
N ASN A 151 19.79 -5.83 -2.56
CA ASN A 151 20.42 -5.17 -3.70
C ASN A 151 19.51 -5.06 -4.95
N PRO A 152 18.22 -4.65 -4.82
CA PRO A 152 17.28 -4.66 -5.94
C PRO A 152 17.72 -3.75 -7.09
N LYS A 153 17.15 -3.98 -8.27
CA LYS A 153 17.36 -3.13 -9.45
C LYS A 153 16.80 -1.73 -9.23
N MET A 154 15.65 -1.64 -8.55
CA MET A 154 14.95 -0.39 -8.27
C MET A 154 14.30 -0.40 -6.89
N PHE A 155 13.98 0.76 -6.36
CA PHE A 155 13.08 0.91 -5.24
C PHE A 155 12.09 2.05 -5.45
N VAL A 156 10.94 1.95 -4.79
CA VAL A 156 9.93 3.01 -4.77
C VAL A 156 9.57 3.34 -3.33
N PHE A 157 9.81 4.59 -2.95
CA PHE A 157 9.59 5.11 -1.62
C PHE A 157 8.49 6.18 -1.70
N GLU A 158 7.33 5.91 -1.12
CA GLU A 158 6.21 6.86 -1.07
C GLU A 158 6.27 7.72 0.20
N ASN A 159 5.90 8.99 0.07
CA ASN A 159 5.72 9.85 1.22
C ASN A 159 4.83 11.08 0.96
N VAL A 160 4.55 11.85 2.02
CA VAL A 160 3.88 13.15 1.90
C VAL A 160 4.83 14.22 1.36
N ILE A 161 4.30 15.23 0.65
CA ILE A 161 5.12 16.32 0.07
C ILE A 161 5.97 17.04 1.12
N GLY A 162 5.46 17.16 2.34
CA GLY A 162 6.16 17.81 3.45
C GLY A 162 7.56 17.25 3.73
N LEU A 163 7.85 16.00 3.31
CA LEU A 163 9.20 15.42 3.37
C LEU A 163 10.25 16.28 2.65
N LEU A 164 9.88 16.90 1.52
CA LEU A 164 10.79 17.70 0.69
C LEU A 164 11.20 19.02 1.35
N SER A 165 10.34 19.59 2.19
CA SER A 165 10.56 20.89 2.83
C SER A 165 10.92 20.81 4.31
N ALA A 166 10.69 19.66 4.97
CA ALA A 166 10.98 19.48 6.39
C ALA A 166 12.46 19.79 6.73
N GLU A 167 12.68 20.57 7.79
CA GLU A 167 14.00 21.06 8.22
C GLU A 167 14.79 21.73 7.07
N ASN A 168 14.13 22.61 6.32
CA ASN A 168 14.70 23.28 5.14
C ASN A 168 15.26 22.26 4.12
N GLY A 169 14.56 21.13 3.95
CA GLY A 169 14.91 20.03 3.06
C GLY A 169 16.06 19.14 3.52
N LYS A 170 16.57 19.32 4.75
CA LYS A 170 17.67 18.51 5.31
C LYS A 170 17.33 17.02 5.35
N TYR A 171 16.09 16.66 5.68
CA TYR A 171 15.67 15.25 5.75
C TYR A 171 15.74 14.55 4.39
N PHE A 172 15.16 15.15 3.36
CA PHE A 172 15.22 14.56 2.02
C PHE A 172 16.66 14.47 1.50
N LYS A 173 17.50 15.49 1.73
CA LYS A 173 18.93 15.46 1.39
C LYS A 173 19.66 14.29 2.07
N ASN A 174 19.35 14.00 3.34
CA ASN A 174 19.92 12.86 4.06
C ASN A 174 19.48 11.52 3.48
N ILE A 175 18.21 11.38 3.12
CA ILE A 175 17.67 10.18 2.45
C ILE A 175 18.38 9.96 1.11
N GLN A 176 18.45 11.01 0.27
CA GLN A 176 19.15 10.95 -1.02
C GLN A 176 20.62 10.57 -0.84
N ALA A 177 21.35 11.21 0.07
CA ALA A 177 22.75 10.91 0.34
C ALA A 177 22.95 9.47 0.84
N TYR A 178 22.06 8.98 1.69
CA TYR A 178 22.12 7.61 2.18
C TYR A 178 21.89 6.58 1.06
N PHE A 179 20.82 6.72 0.27
CA PHE A 179 20.53 5.78 -0.81
C PHE A 179 21.53 5.87 -1.98
N ARG A 180 22.09 7.06 -2.26
CA ARG A 180 23.21 7.21 -3.21
C ARG A 180 24.47 6.45 -2.77
N ARG A 181 24.80 6.46 -1.48
CA ARG A 181 25.89 5.64 -0.92
C ARG A 181 25.63 4.14 -1.05
N LEU A 182 24.38 3.70 -1.15
CA LEU A 182 24.00 2.31 -1.46
C LEU A 182 24.03 1.98 -2.96
N GLY A 183 24.49 2.91 -3.81
CA GLY A 183 24.70 2.70 -5.24
C GLY A 183 23.50 3.03 -6.13
N TYR A 184 22.52 3.79 -5.64
CA TYR A 184 21.33 4.18 -6.40
C TYR A 184 21.41 5.62 -6.91
N ALA A 185 20.92 5.87 -8.12
CA ALA A 185 20.36 7.18 -8.46
C ALA A 185 19.04 7.36 -7.70
N VAL A 186 18.66 8.58 -7.36
CA VAL A 186 17.49 8.85 -6.50
C VAL A 186 16.83 10.15 -6.92
N GLU A 187 15.62 10.04 -7.47
CA GLU A 187 14.85 11.17 -7.98
C GLU A 187 13.45 11.25 -7.33
N PRO A 188 13.00 12.44 -6.90
CA PRO A 188 11.65 12.65 -6.41
C PRO A 188 10.68 13.04 -7.53
N PHE A 189 9.46 12.54 -7.44
CA PHE A 189 8.35 12.90 -8.33
C PHE A 189 7.16 13.33 -7.48
N ILE A 190 6.64 14.53 -7.73
CA ILE A 190 5.40 14.98 -7.08
C ILE A 190 4.26 14.60 -8.02
N VAL A 191 3.32 13.83 -7.50
CA VAL A 191 2.15 13.34 -8.24
C VAL A 191 0.88 13.62 -7.47
N ASN A 192 -0.22 13.80 -8.19
CA ASN A 192 -1.55 13.95 -7.61
C ASN A 192 -2.44 12.79 -8.02
N ALA A 193 -3.16 12.17 -7.09
CA ALA A 193 -4.00 11.01 -7.39
C ALA A 193 -5.06 11.30 -8.49
N ASN A 194 -5.53 12.54 -8.61
CA ASN A 194 -6.46 12.95 -9.66
C ASN A 194 -5.88 12.95 -11.09
N GLU A 195 -4.55 12.98 -11.22
CA GLU A 195 -3.86 12.79 -12.50
C GLU A 195 -3.91 11.33 -12.96
N PHE A 196 -4.35 10.40 -12.11
CA PHE A 196 -4.49 8.96 -12.42
C PHE A 196 -5.94 8.50 -12.37
N GLY A 197 -6.88 9.43 -12.54
CA GLY A 197 -8.31 9.15 -12.54
C GLY A 197 -8.92 8.88 -11.17
N VAL A 198 -8.19 9.05 -10.06
CA VAL A 198 -8.77 8.96 -8.71
C VAL A 198 -9.52 10.26 -8.39
N LEU A 199 -10.78 10.19 -7.96
CA LEU A 199 -11.58 11.40 -7.67
C LEU A 199 -11.26 11.99 -6.30
N GLN A 200 -9.98 12.26 -6.06
CA GLN A 200 -9.44 12.84 -4.85
C GLN A 200 -8.23 13.72 -5.16
N ASN A 201 -8.22 14.94 -4.63
CA ASN A 201 -7.02 15.77 -4.63
C ASN A 201 -6.07 15.29 -3.52
N ARG A 202 -5.13 14.42 -3.87
CA ARG A 202 -4.17 13.83 -2.94
C ARG A 202 -2.79 13.83 -3.56
N ARG A 203 -2.01 14.83 -3.20
CA ARG A 203 -0.62 14.93 -3.63
C ARG A 203 0.32 14.11 -2.75
N ARG A 204 1.28 13.45 -3.39
CA ARG A 204 2.34 12.64 -2.77
C ARG A 204 3.67 12.87 -3.47
N VAL A 205 4.75 12.61 -2.74
CA VAL A 205 6.08 12.46 -3.34
C VAL A 205 6.37 10.97 -3.48
N ILE A 206 6.70 10.56 -4.70
CA ILE A 206 7.18 9.23 -5.04
C ILE A 206 8.67 9.38 -5.32
N ILE A 207 9.51 8.80 -4.47
CA ILE A 207 10.95 8.79 -4.66
C ILE A 207 11.30 7.46 -5.32
N ILE A 208 11.81 7.52 -6.55
CA ILE A 208 12.26 6.34 -7.27
C ILE A 208 13.78 6.35 -7.26
N GLY A 209 14.37 5.20 -6.91
CA GLY A 209 15.80 5.03 -7.08
C GLY A 209 16.15 3.73 -7.78
N TRP A 210 17.15 3.78 -8.65
CA TRP A 210 17.56 2.67 -9.50
C TRP A 210 19.07 2.53 -9.52
N LYS A 211 19.57 1.31 -9.80
CA LYS A 211 21.00 1.09 -9.99
C LYS A 211 21.51 1.95 -11.15
N LYS A 212 22.59 2.68 -10.93
CA LYS A 212 23.16 3.63 -11.92
C LYS A 212 23.41 3.00 -13.31
N ALA A 213 23.74 1.72 -13.34
CA ALA A 213 23.97 0.97 -14.58
C ALA A 213 22.73 0.82 -15.47
N LEU A 214 21.52 0.95 -14.92
CA LEU A 214 20.26 0.64 -15.62
C LEU A 214 19.79 1.70 -16.62
N HIS A 215 20.54 2.81 -16.82
CA HIS A 215 20.21 3.90 -17.77
C HIS A 215 18.70 4.07 -18.00
N PHE A 216 17.98 4.43 -16.94
CA PHE A 216 16.52 4.40 -16.90
C PHE A 216 15.96 5.81 -17.12
N PRO A 217 15.43 6.15 -18.30
CA PRO A 217 14.84 7.46 -18.55
C PRO A 217 13.45 7.50 -17.89
N ILE A 218 13.35 8.06 -16.69
CA ILE A 218 12.05 8.33 -16.07
C ILE A 218 11.53 9.65 -16.61
N GLY A 219 10.46 9.58 -17.41
CA GLY A 219 9.71 10.75 -17.85
C GLY A 219 8.80 11.31 -16.77
N ASN A 220 7.81 12.12 -17.16
CA ASN A 220 6.76 12.50 -16.23
C ASN A 220 5.94 11.26 -15.83
N LEU A 221 5.75 11.06 -14.52
CA LEU A 221 4.95 9.95 -14.00
C LEU A 221 3.44 10.18 -14.15
N ALA A 222 3.00 11.43 -14.29
CA ALA A 222 1.58 11.74 -14.41
C ALA A 222 0.99 11.18 -15.71
N ASP A 223 -0.13 10.50 -15.59
CA ASP A 223 -0.95 10.10 -16.74
C ASP A 223 -1.64 11.37 -17.28
N GLN A 224 -1.44 11.69 -18.56
CA GLN A 224 -1.93 12.93 -19.18
C GLN A 224 -3.42 12.86 -19.56
N GLY A 225 -4.16 11.86 -19.05
CA GLY A 225 -5.57 11.68 -19.32
C GLY A 225 -6.45 12.78 -18.71
N ILE A 226 -7.42 13.26 -19.48
CA ILE A 226 -8.49 14.14 -18.96
C ILE A 226 -9.62 13.25 -18.45
N PHE A 227 -9.77 13.14 -17.13
CA PHE A 227 -10.85 12.39 -16.49
C PHE A 227 -12.04 13.29 -16.18
N LYS A 228 -13.21 13.03 -16.80
CA LYS A 228 -14.42 13.83 -16.65
C LYS A 228 -15.45 13.21 -15.69
N TYR A 229 -14.99 12.64 -14.58
CA TYR A 229 -15.87 12.04 -13.56
C TYR A 229 -16.00 12.94 -12.34
N LYS A 230 -17.14 12.84 -11.63
CA LYS A 230 -17.42 13.58 -10.39
C LYS A 230 -17.38 12.63 -9.20
N VAL A 231 -17.07 13.13 -8.02
CA VAL A 231 -17.06 12.32 -6.77
C VAL A 231 -18.35 11.52 -6.59
N ALA A 232 -19.50 12.08 -6.98
CA ALA A 232 -20.79 11.39 -6.98
C ALA A 232 -20.81 10.06 -7.75
N SER A 233 -19.96 9.90 -8.78
CA SER A 233 -19.82 8.65 -9.54
C SER A 233 -19.36 7.47 -8.68
N ILE A 234 -18.62 7.71 -7.58
CA ILE A 234 -18.18 6.64 -6.65
C ILE A 234 -19.38 6.01 -5.92
N PHE A 235 -20.38 6.82 -5.60
CA PHE A 235 -21.45 6.45 -4.66
C PHE A 235 -22.79 6.13 -5.34
N LYS A 236 -22.88 6.27 -6.66
CA LYS A 236 -24.15 6.25 -7.41
C LYS A 236 -24.93 4.94 -7.27
N ASP A 237 -24.24 3.83 -7.07
CA ASP A 237 -24.80 2.48 -6.97
C ASP A 237 -24.86 1.94 -5.53
N LEU A 238 -24.47 2.76 -4.55
CA LEU A 238 -24.55 2.39 -3.15
C LEU A 238 -25.94 2.72 -2.56
N PRO A 239 -26.45 1.89 -1.64
CA PRO A 239 -27.60 2.27 -0.81
C PRO A 239 -27.39 3.60 -0.09
N LYS A 240 -28.45 4.37 0.13
CA LYS A 240 -28.37 5.59 0.96
C LYS A 240 -28.03 5.24 2.40
N LEU A 241 -27.22 6.08 3.04
CA LEU A 241 -26.86 5.96 4.46
C LEU A 241 -27.09 7.28 5.20
N HIS A 242 -27.36 7.16 6.49
CA HIS A 242 -27.30 8.25 7.47
C HIS A 242 -26.07 8.04 8.36
N ALA A 243 -25.64 9.10 9.05
CA ALA A 243 -24.51 9.04 9.97
C ALA A 243 -24.75 8.04 11.12
N GLY A 244 -23.75 7.22 11.41
CA GLY A 244 -23.85 6.12 12.39
C GLY A 244 -24.65 4.92 11.90
N GLY A 245 -25.18 4.98 10.67
CA GLY A 245 -25.92 3.90 10.05
C GLY A 245 -25.06 3.00 9.16
N GLY A 246 -25.71 1.97 8.62
CA GLY A 246 -25.14 1.04 7.65
C GLY A 246 -25.04 -0.38 8.18
N ILE A 247 -24.64 -1.29 7.28
CA ILE A 247 -24.46 -2.71 7.57
C ILE A 247 -23.10 -3.12 7.04
N ASP A 248 -22.32 -3.81 7.87
CA ASP A 248 -20.95 -4.18 7.53
C ASP A 248 -20.89 -5.21 6.40
N LYS A 249 -21.89 -6.09 6.23
CA LYS A 249 -21.84 -7.16 5.21
C LYS A 249 -23.22 -7.52 4.67
N TYR A 250 -23.20 -8.30 3.60
CA TYR A 250 -24.36 -8.98 3.00
C TYR A 250 -25.37 -8.04 2.35
N LEU A 251 -24.91 -6.85 1.94
CA LEU A 251 -25.68 -5.96 1.11
C LEU A 251 -25.43 -6.25 -0.37
N THR A 252 -26.33 -5.76 -1.21
CA THR A 252 -26.16 -5.71 -2.67
C THR A 252 -26.11 -4.24 -3.12
N TYR A 253 -25.60 -4.00 -4.32
CA TYR A 253 -25.66 -2.68 -4.92
C TYR A 253 -27.10 -2.34 -5.32
N THR A 254 -27.46 -1.05 -5.36
CA THR A 254 -28.84 -0.58 -5.62
C THR A 254 -29.03 -0.02 -7.03
N ALA A 255 -27.96 0.11 -7.80
CA ALA A 255 -28.03 0.57 -9.19
C ALA A 255 -26.96 -0.11 -10.05
N GLU A 256 -27.09 0.06 -11.36
CA GLU A 256 -26.10 -0.42 -12.31
C GLU A 256 -24.75 0.30 -12.14
N ILE A 257 -23.69 -0.44 -12.43
CA ILE A 257 -22.33 0.06 -12.51
C ILE A 257 -22.26 1.20 -13.54
N ASN A 258 -21.60 2.30 -13.17
CA ASN A 258 -21.31 3.40 -14.11
C ASN A 258 -19.88 3.30 -14.66
N ASP A 259 -19.61 4.01 -15.75
CA ASP A 259 -18.33 4.00 -16.48
C ASP A 259 -17.11 4.23 -15.59
N TYR A 260 -17.23 5.12 -14.59
CA TYR A 260 -16.13 5.37 -13.66
C TYR A 260 -15.81 4.15 -12.80
N LEU A 261 -16.82 3.49 -12.24
CA LEU A 261 -16.65 2.33 -11.38
C LEU A 261 -16.03 1.15 -12.12
N TYR A 262 -16.36 1.01 -13.41
CA TYR A 262 -15.73 0.06 -14.33
C TYR A 262 -14.27 0.44 -14.60
N PHE A 263 -14.04 1.68 -15.06
CA PHE A 263 -12.71 2.21 -15.36
C PHE A 263 -11.74 2.08 -14.18
N ALA A 264 -12.17 2.49 -12.98
CA ALA A 264 -11.35 2.46 -11.76
C ALA A 264 -11.20 1.04 -11.16
N LYS A 265 -11.90 0.04 -11.74
CA LYS A 265 -11.96 -1.35 -11.23
C LYS A 265 -12.41 -1.41 -9.76
N ILE A 266 -13.32 -0.52 -9.38
CA ILE A 266 -13.96 -0.51 -8.05
C ILE A 266 -15.05 -1.59 -8.00
N ARG A 267 -15.71 -1.85 -9.14
CA ARG A 267 -16.59 -3.00 -9.33
C ARG A 267 -15.90 -4.01 -10.24
N ASN A 268 -15.98 -5.28 -9.87
CA ASN A 268 -15.28 -6.39 -10.53
C ASN A 268 -16.22 -7.57 -10.85
N GLY A 269 -17.54 -7.32 -10.89
CA GLY A 269 -18.56 -8.36 -11.11
C GLY A 269 -19.00 -9.10 -9.85
N ILE A 270 -18.41 -8.83 -8.69
CA ILE A 270 -18.91 -9.33 -7.40
C ILE A 270 -20.03 -8.41 -6.91
N ASP A 271 -21.28 -8.89 -6.93
CA ASP A 271 -22.44 -8.19 -6.41
C ASP A 271 -22.66 -8.46 -4.91
N ILE A 272 -21.60 -8.22 -4.13
CA ILE A 272 -21.67 -8.21 -2.66
C ILE A 272 -21.04 -6.93 -2.18
N LEU A 273 -21.84 -6.15 -1.47
CA LEU A 273 -21.43 -4.93 -0.79
C LEU A 273 -21.09 -5.23 0.67
N THR A 274 -19.88 -4.85 1.05
CA THR A 274 -19.36 -4.92 2.41
C THR A 274 -18.84 -3.56 2.86
N GLN A 275 -18.72 -3.37 4.17
CA GLN A 275 -18.20 -2.19 4.85
C GLN A 275 -18.93 -0.89 4.47
N HIS A 276 -20.23 -0.99 4.13
CA HIS A 276 -21.08 0.16 3.83
C HIS A 276 -21.66 0.72 5.12
N VAL A 277 -20.76 1.29 5.93
CA VAL A 277 -21.04 1.82 7.27
C VAL A 277 -20.48 3.23 7.40
N THR A 278 -21.12 4.07 8.19
CA THR A 278 -20.61 5.40 8.53
C THR A 278 -20.46 5.56 10.03
N ARG A 279 -19.52 6.40 10.45
CA ARG A 279 -19.41 6.77 11.87
C ARG A 279 -20.54 7.72 12.27
N PRO A 280 -20.96 7.74 13.54
CA PRO A 280 -21.82 8.79 14.06
C PRO A 280 -21.17 10.18 13.91
N HIS A 281 -22.01 11.21 13.80
CA HIS A 281 -21.55 12.59 13.94
C HIS A 281 -21.01 12.83 15.36
N THR A 282 -20.01 13.70 15.42
CA THR A 282 -19.43 14.23 16.65
C THR A 282 -19.67 15.73 16.69
N GLU A 283 -19.40 16.38 17.83
CA GLU A 283 -19.49 17.85 17.94
C GLU A 283 -18.56 18.62 16.97
N GLN A 284 -17.59 17.93 16.34
CA GLN A 284 -16.65 18.52 15.39
C GLN A 284 -17.10 18.44 13.91
N ASP A 285 -18.24 17.79 13.63
CA ASP A 285 -18.81 17.61 12.29
C ASP A 285 -19.83 18.71 11.95
#